data_AF-A0A7K8NX84-F1
#
_entry.id   AF-A0A7K8NX84-F1
#
_cell.length_a   1.000
_cell.length_b   1.000
_cell.length_c   1.000
_cell.angle_alpha   90.00
_cell.angle_beta   90.00
_cell.angle_gamma   90.00
#
_symmetry.space_group_name_H-M   'P 1'
#
loop_
_entity.id
_entity.type
_entity.pdbx_description
1 polymer ?
#
loop_
_entity_poly.entity_id
_entity_poly.type
_entity_poly.pdbx_seq_one_letter_code
_entity_poly.pdbx_strand_id
1 'polypeptide(L)'
;ADFAAGKHKEQRRKDPEGTPYINHPDTDTTFSEIEERFGEEVRRVVEEVTDDKTLPKAERKRLQIEHAPGCSRRAKLVKLADKLHNLRDLSRCTPTG
;
A
#
# COMPACT_ATOMS: atom_id res chain seq x y z
N ALA A 1 9.11 12.91 2.59
CA ALA A 1 8.88 12.44 1.22
C ALA A 1 10.01 11.53 0.73
N ASP A 2 11.26 11.82 1.09
CA ASP A 2 12.45 11.11 0.54
C ASP A 2 12.54 9.61 0.85
N PHE A 3 12.03 9.15 2.00
CA PHE A 3 12.09 7.73 2.35
C PHE A 3 11.30 6.85 1.39
N ALA A 4 10.02 7.17 1.18
CA ALA A 4 9.17 6.44 0.27
C ALA A 4 9.64 6.61 -1.18
N ALA A 5 10.06 7.82 -1.58
CA ALA A 5 10.60 8.05 -2.92
C ALA A 5 11.86 7.19 -3.19
N GLY A 6 12.77 7.06 -2.23
CA GLY A 6 13.96 6.23 -2.35
C GLY A 6 13.65 4.74 -2.43
N LYS A 7 12.73 4.23 -1.60
CA LYS A 7 12.37 2.81 -1.56
C LYS A 7 11.56 2.37 -2.79
N HIS A 8 10.74 3.26 -3.34
CA HIS A 8 9.88 2.97 -4.50
C HIS A 8 10.49 3.39 -5.84
N LYS A 9 11.79 3.75 -5.89
CA LYS A 9 12.45 4.31 -7.09
C LYS A 9 12.33 3.43 -8.35
N GLU A 10 12.13 2.12 -8.19
CA GLU A 10 12.04 1.14 -9.28
C GLU A 10 10.60 0.67 -9.56
N GLN A 11 9.64 1.03 -8.72
CA GLN A 11 8.25 0.64 -8.90
C GLN A 11 7.59 1.51 -9.98
N ARG A 12 6.92 0.84 -10.91
CA ARG A 12 6.15 1.46 -12.00
C ARG A 12 4.69 1.04 -11.92
N ARG A 13 3.80 1.91 -12.40
CA ARG A 13 2.41 1.58 -12.66
C ARG A 13 2.32 0.56 -13.79
N LYS A 14 1.16 -0.09 -13.87
CA LYS A 14 0.80 -1.00 -14.98
C LYS A 14 0.14 -0.26 -16.15
N ASP A 15 0.43 1.03 -16.29
CA ASP A 15 0.05 1.81 -17.46
C ASP A 15 1.09 1.58 -18.59
N PRO A 16 0.75 1.85 -19.85
CA PRO A 16 1.68 1.68 -20.97
C PRO A 16 2.98 2.50 -20.83
N GLU A 17 2.92 3.61 -20.09
CA GLU A 17 4.04 4.54 -19.88
C GLU A 17 4.96 4.11 -18.73
N GLY A 18 4.55 3.14 -17.91
CA GLY A 18 5.28 2.71 -16.74
C GLY A 18 5.59 3.88 -15.81
N THR A 19 4.58 4.64 -15.40
CA THR A 19 4.77 5.85 -14.59
C THR A 19 5.34 5.50 -13.21
N PRO A 20 6.32 6.24 -12.63
CA PRO A 20 6.81 5.99 -11.27
C PRO A 20 5.68 6.00 -10.24
N TYR A 21 5.69 5.02 -9.34
CA TYR A 21 4.59 4.79 -8.39
C TYR A 21 5.11 4.57 -6.98
N ILE A 22 4.50 5.27 -6.01
CA ILE A 22 4.76 5.09 -4.58
C ILE A 22 3.50 4.49 -3.97
N ASN A 23 3.54 3.21 -3.60
CA ASN A 23 2.47 2.52 -2.85
C ASN A 23 2.74 2.58 -1.32
N HIS A 24 1.82 2.04 -0.50
CA HIS A 24 2.13 1.40 0.79
C HIS A 24 3.36 0.48 0.64
N PRO A 25 4.09 0.13 1.73
CA PRO A 25 5.35 -0.62 1.62
C PRO A 25 5.20 -1.92 0.81
N ASP A 26 5.53 -1.79 -0.48
CA ASP A 26 5.72 -2.86 -1.45
C ASP A 26 7.21 -3.15 -1.61
N THR A 27 8.00 -2.78 -0.60
CA THR A 27 9.47 -2.75 -0.59
C THR A 27 10.00 -3.62 0.54
N ASP A 28 11.29 -3.98 0.53
CA ASP A 28 11.96 -4.78 1.57
C ASP A 28 12.15 -4.01 2.90
N THR A 29 11.22 -3.13 3.23
CA THR A 29 11.26 -2.27 4.41
C THR A 29 10.69 -3.03 5.60
N THR A 30 11.47 -3.16 6.67
CA THR A 30 11.04 -3.85 7.88
C THR A 30 10.20 -2.93 8.76
N PHE A 31 9.32 -3.50 9.58
CA PHE A 31 8.58 -2.71 10.57
C PHE A 31 9.51 -2.01 11.58
N SER A 32 10.64 -2.63 11.92
CA SER A 32 11.67 -2.01 12.77
C SER A 32 12.27 -0.75 12.13
N GLU A 33 12.56 -0.76 10.83
CA GLU A 33 13.06 0.43 10.10
C GLU A 33 12.02 1.56 10.09
N ILE A 34 10.73 1.21 9.99
CA ILE A 34 9.63 2.18 10.05
C ILE A 34 9.50 2.77 11.44
N GLU A 35 9.56 1.93 12.47
CA GLU A 35 9.45 2.34 13.87
C GLU A 35 10.61 3.26 14.28
N GLU A 36 11.85 2.92 13.91
CA GLU A 36 13.03 3.73 14.21
C GLU A 36 12.93 5.15 13.60
N ARG A 37 12.36 5.25 12.40
CA ARG A 37 12.33 6.50 11.64
C ARG A 37 11.09 7.36 11.86
N PHE A 38 9.96 6.73 12.13
CA PHE A 38 8.64 7.40 12.15
C PHE A 38 7.87 7.14 13.44
N GLY A 39 8.41 6.32 14.35
CA GLY A 39 7.80 5.97 15.62
C GLY A 39 6.79 4.83 15.54
N GLU A 40 6.42 4.33 16.71
CA GLU A 40 5.55 3.17 16.89
C GLU A 40 4.15 3.39 16.30
N GLU A 41 3.56 4.58 16.45
CA GLU A 41 2.21 4.88 15.95
C GLU A 41 2.13 4.71 14.42
N VAL A 42 3.16 5.16 13.69
CA VAL A 42 3.22 5.00 12.24
C VAL A 42 3.45 3.55 11.86
N ARG A 43 4.36 2.85 12.55
CA ARG A 43 4.61 1.41 12.33
C ARG A 43 3.32 0.58 12.48
N ARG A 44 2.53 0.83 13.53
CA ARG A 44 1.26 0.11 13.76
C ARG A 44 0.26 0.33 12.63
N VAL A 45 0.10 1.57 12.17
CA VAL A 45 -0.80 1.85 11.04
C VAL A 45 -0.30 1.19 9.76
N VAL A 46 1.01 1.23 9.50
CA VAL A 46 1.62 0.62 8.31
C VAL A 46 1.45 -0.90 8.33
N GLU A 47 1.60 -1.54 9.48
CA GLU A 47 1.34 -2.96 9.69
C GLU A 47 -0.12 -3.32 9.40
N GLU A 48 -1.09 -2.57 9.92
CA GLU A 48 -2.53 -2.81 9.68
C GLU A 48 -2.96 -2.71 8.19
N VAL A 49 -2.21 -1.93 7.40
CA VAL A 49 -2.49 -1.72 5.97
C VAL A 49 -1.61 -2.57 5.05
N THR A 50 -0.68 -3.34 5.60
CA THR A 50 0.21 -4.21 4.83
C THR A 50 -0.44 -5.58 4.62
N ASP A 51 -0.52 -6.01 3.37
CA ASP A 51 -0.99 -7.36 3.01
C ASP A 51 0.12 -8.40 3.25
N ASP A 52 -0.26 -9.58 3.76
CA ASP A 52 0.63 -10.75 3.76
C ASP A 52 0.76 -11.34 2.35
N LYS A 53 1.89 -11.07 1.69
CA LYS A 53 2.18 -11.53 0.33
C LYS A 53 2.52 -13.02 0.22
N THR A 54 2.68 -13.73 1.32
CA THR A 54 2.81 -15.20 1.29
C THR A 54 1.50 -15.87 0.87
N LEU A 55 0.38 -15.16 1.01
CA LEU A 55 -0.95 -15.66 0.66
C LEU A 55 -1.31 -15.39 -0.81
N PRO A 56 -2.08 -16.28 -1.45
CA PRO A 56 -2.62 -16.06 -2.79
C PRO A 56 -3.43 -14.75 -2.89
N LYS A 57 -3.40 -14.10 -4.06
CA LYS A 57 -4.09 -12.82 -4.28
C LYS A 57 -5.58 -12.85 -3.94
N ALA A 58 -6.26 -13.97 -4.20
CA ALA A 58 -7.67 -14.15 -3.84
C ALA A 58 -7.87 -14.13 -2.32
N GLU A 59 -6.97 -14.78 -1.58
CA GLU A 59 -7.00 -14.85 -0.13
C GLU A 59 -6.73 -13.49 0.51
N ARG A 60 -5.72 -12.76 0.00
CA ARG A 60 -5.43 -11.39 0.44
C ARG A 60 -6.65 -10.48 0.28
N LYS A 61 -7.33 -10.56 -0.88
CA LYS A 61 -8.58 -9.80 -1.11
C LYS A 61 -9.69 -10.17 -0.13
N ARG A 62 -9.82 -11.45 0.22
CA ARG A 62 -10.83 -11.92 1.19
C ARG A 62 -10.53 -11.36 2.58
N LEU A 63 -9.29 -11.48 3.04
CA LEU A 63 -8.84 -10.95 4.34
C LEU A 63 -8.98 -9.44 4.44
N GLN A 64 -8.81 -8.69 3.35
CA GLN A 64 -9.09 -7.25 3.34
C GLN A 64 -10.55 -6.92 3.68
N ILE A 65 -11.51 -7.74 3.23
CA ILE A 65 -12.94 -7.56 3.53
C ILE A 65 -13.22 -7.94 4.99
N GLU A 66 -12.69 -9.09 5.42
CA GLU A 66 -12.88 -9.63 6.75
C GLU A 66 -12.29 -8.73 7.86
N HIS A 67 -11.08 -8.19 7.64
CA HIS A 67 -10.40 -7.35 8.62
C HIS A 67 -10.81 -5.87 8.56
N ALA A 68 -11.51 -5.43 7.51
CA ALA A 68 -11.91 -4.02 7.35
C ALA A 68 -12.69 -3.44 8.55
N PRO A 69 -13.63 -4.16 9.21
CA PRO A 69 -14.32 -3.65 10.40
C PRO A 69 -13.38 -3.42 11.59
N GLY A 70 -12.39 -4.32 11.78
CA GLY A 70 -11.45 -4.31 12.89
C GLY A 70 -10.32 -3.28 12.76
N CYS A 71 -10.07 -2.75 11.55
CA CYS A 71 -9.03 -1.75 11.35
C CYS A 71 -9.29 -0.44 12.13
N SER A 72 -8.21 0.17 12.59
CA SER A 72 -8.22 1.49 13.21
C SER A 72 -8.74 2.56 12.24
N ARG A 73 -9.23 3.67 12.77
CA ARG A 73 -9.72 4.80 11.95
C ARG A 73 -8.62 5.32 11.01
N ARG A 74 -7.36 5.35 11.46
CA ARG A 74 -6.21 5.76 10.67
C ARG A 74 -5.95 4.80 9.51
N ALA A 75 -5.93 3.48 9.78
CA ALA A 75 -5.78 2.46 8.75
C ALA A 75 -6.92 2.50 7.72
N LYS A 76 -8.16 2.72 8.16
CA LYS A 76 -9.32 2.90 7.27
C LYS A 76 -9.16 4.10 6.33
N LEU A 77 -8.69 5.25 6.84
CA LEU A 77 -8.44 6.43 6.02
C LEU A 77 -7.35 6.18 4.97
N VAL A 78 -6.26 5.50 5.33
CA VAL A 78 -5.20 5.12 4.40
C VAL A 78 -5.73 4.18 3.31
N LYS A 79 -6.48 3.13 3.69
CA LYS A 79 -7.10 2.18 2.74
C LYS A 79 -8.10 2.86 1.80
N LEU A 80 -8.87 3.84 2.30
CA LEU A 80 -9.79 4.61 1.46
C LEU A 80 -9.06 5.50 0.46
N ALA A 81 -8.00 6.19 0.91
CA ALA A 81 -7.19 7.04 0.05
C ALA A 81 -6.53 6.23 -1.07
N ASP A 82 -5.99 5.06 -0.74
CA ASP A 82 -5.42 4.11 -1.71
C ASP A 82 -6.48 3.66 -2.73
N LYS A 83 -7.64 3.17 -2.28
CA LYS A 83 -8.71 2.73 -3.21
C LYS A 83 -9.24 3.87 -4.08
N LEU A 84 -9.39 5.08 -3.54
CA LEU A 84 -9.82 6.26 -4.31
C LEU A 84 -8.80 6.61 -5.38
N HIS A 85 -7.51 6.58 -5.05
CA HIS A 85 -6.43 6.81 -5.99
C HIS A 85 -6.41 5.73 -7.09
N ASN A 86 -6.48 4.46 -6.71
CA ASN A 86 -6.54 3.32 -7.64
C ASN A 86 -7.76 3.40 -8.60
N LEU A 87 -8.93 3.82 -8.11
CA LEU A 87 -10.12 4.03 -8.95
C LEU A 87 -9.96 5.21 -9.92
N ARG A 88 -9.33 6.30 -9.48
CA ARG A 88 -9.01 7.45 -10.35
C ARG A 88 -7.99 7.09 -11.43
N ASP A 89 -7.09 6.17 -11.14
CA ASP A 89 -6.14 5.66 -12.14
C ASP A 89 -6.84 4.78 -13.17
N LEU A 90 -7.73 3.89 -12.74
CA LEU A 90 -8.54 3.06 -13.65
C LEU A 90 -9.38 3.89 -14.63
N SER A 91 -9.88 5.05 -14.21
CA SER A 91 -10.64 5.95 -15.09
C SER A 91 -9.76 6.76 -16.05
N ARG A 92 -8.46 6.89 -15.76
CA ARG A 92 -7.49 7.62 -16.59
C ARG A 92 -6.79 6.71 -17.60
N CYS A 93 -6.55 5.45 -17.26
CA CYS A 93 -5.91 4.48 -18.13
C CYS A 93 -6.39 3.08 -17.80
N THR A 94 -6.84 2.31 -18.80
CA THR A 94 -7.16 0.89 -18.61
C THR A 94 -5.82 0.13 -18.52
N PRO A 95 -5.49 -0.48 -17.37
CA PRO A 95 -4.18 -1.11 -17.21
C PRO A 95 -4.06 -2.33 -18.11
N THR A 96 -3.00 -2.40 -18.91
CA THR A 96 -2.62 -3.59 -19.67
C THR A 96 -1.97 -4.59 -18.72
N GLY A 97 -2.58 -5.77 -18.63
CA GLY A 97 -2.24 -6.83 -17.66
C GLY A 97 -0.96 -7.57 -17.97
#